data_AF-A0A0N5B4I4-F1
#
_entry.id   AF-A0A0N5B4I4-F1
#
_cell.length_a   1.000
_cell.length_b   1.000
_cell.length_c   1.000
_cell.angle_alpha   90.00
_cell.angle_beta   90.00
_cell.angle_gamma   90.00
#
_symmetry.space_group_name_H-M   'P 1'
#
loop_
_entity.id
_entity.type
_entity.pdbx_description
1 polymer ?
#
loop_
_entity_poly.entity_id
_entity_poly.type
_entity_poly.pdbx_seq_one_letter_code
_entity_poly.pdbx_strand_id
1 'polypeptide(L)'
;MINRKIPSAFREIKGFLASSGFFRNAVKNFTVRVDILLDCVKTFEKRKIDLNKQQIDSFNDIINVLTSSETILLPDFTEKFT
;
A
#
# COMPACT_ATOMS: atom_id res chain seq x y z
N MET A 1 12.42 6.56 10.95
CA MET A 1 12.37 6.81 9.49
C MET A 1 12.57 5.48 8.79
N ILE A 2 11.58 5.02 8.02
CA ILE A 2 11.64 3.72 7.35
C ILE A 2 12.43 3.91 6.05
N ASN A 3 13.61 3.29 6.01
CA ASN A 3 14.60 3.44 4.94
C ASN A 3 14.23 2.57 3.73
N ARG A 4 13.06 2.81 3.13
CA ARG A 4 12.63 2.09 1.92
C ARG A 4 12.91 2.92 0.68
N LYS A 5 13.64 2.33 -0.27
CA LYS A 5 13.91 2.92 -1.58
C LYS A 5 12.58 3.13 -2.31
N ILE A 6 12.37 4.34 -2.85
CA ILE A 6 11.22 4.65 -3.70
C ILE A 6 11.27 3.73 -4.93
N PRO A 7 10.19 3.00 -5.25
CA PRO A 7 10.17 2.08 -6.36
C PRO A 7 10.33 2.84 -7.68
N SER A 8 11.24 2.35 -8.51
CA SER A 8 11.66 2.94 -9.79
C SER A 8 11.29 2.07 -10.99
N ALA A 9 10.97 0.80 -10.72
CA ALA A 9 10.53 -0.17 -11.71
C ALA A 9 9.09 -0.63 -11.44
N PHE A 10 8.38 -0.95 -12.52
CA PHE A 10 7.02 -1.49 -12.47
C PHE A 10 6.88 -2.73 -11.57
N ARG A 11 7.86 -3.64 -11.63
CA ARG A 11 7.88 -4.84 -10.78
C ARG A 11 7.95 -4.50 -9.30
N GLU A 12 8.65 -3.43 -8.93
CA GLU A 12 8.80 -2.99 -7.53
C GLU A 12 7.48 -2.43 -7.01
N ILE A 13 6.77 -1.61 -7.80
CA ILE A 13 5.45 -1.09 -7.43
C ILE A 13 4.43 -2.22 -7.32
N LYS A 14 4.37 -3.10 -8.33
CA LYS A 14 3.45 -4.25 -8.30
C LYS A 14 3.72 -5.17 -7.11
N GLY A 15 4.98 -5.44 -6.82
CA GLY A 15 5.40 -6.22 -5.65
C GLY A 15 4.98 -5.53 -4.34
N PHE A 16 5.20 -4.22 -4.23
CA PHE A 16 4.79 -3.43 -3.07
C PHE A 16 3.26 -3.45 -2.88
N LEU A 17 2.48 -3.25 -3.94
CA LEU A 17 1.01 -3.30 -3.89
C LEU A 17 0.49 -4.68 -3.50
N ALA A 18 1.11 -5.75 -4.02
CA ALA A 18 0.75 -7.12 -3.64
C ALA A 18 1.04 -7.41 -2.16
N SER A 19 2.24 -7.04 -1.68
CA SER A 19 2.63 -7.25 -0.28
C SER A 19 1.83 -6.39 0.69
N SER A 20 1.57 -5.13 0.36
CA SER A 20 0.74 -4.24 1.19
C SER A 20 -0.73 -4.66 1.17
N GLY A 21 -1.22 -5.20 0.05
CA GLY A 21 -2.59 -5.73 -0.08
C GLY A 21 -2.91 -6.91 0.85
N PHE A 22 -1.90 -7.65 1.29
CA PHE A 22 -2.06 -8.67 2.34
C PHE A 22 -2.59 -8.08 3.65
N PHE A 23 -2.15 -6.86 3.98
CA PHE A 23 -2.53 -6.16 5.21
C PHE A 23 -3.70 -5.19 5.03
N ARG A 24 -4.44 -5.28 3.92
CA ARG A 24 -5.55 -4.35 3.60
C ARG A 24 -6.61 -4.22 4.69
N ASN A 25 -6.85 -5.29 5.45
CA ASN A 25 -7.83 -5.31 6.53
C ASN A 25 -7.30 -4.62 7.81
N ALA A 26 -5.98 -4.61 7.98
CA ALA A 26 -5.32 -3.95 9.11
C ALA A 26 -5.12 -2.44 8.85
N VAL A 27 -5.16 -2.02 7.59
CA VAL A 27 -4.94 -0.63 7.18
C VAL A 27 -6.26 0.06 6.88
N LYS A 28 -6.62 1.04 7.72
CA LYS A 28 -7.83 1.84 7.49
C LYS A 28 -7.77 2.60 6.15
N ASN A 29 -8.84 2.45 5.36
CA ASN A 29 -9.00 3.05 4.03
C ASN A 29 -7.90 2.67 3.04
N PHE A 30 -7.37 1.45 3.12
CA PHE A 30 -6.30 0.95 2.24
C PHE A 30 -6.60 1.17 0.75
N THR A 31 -7.82 0.86 0.31
CA THR A 31 -8.21 0.98 -1.12
C THR A 31 -8.05 2.41 -1.64
N VAL A 32 -8.43 3.42 -0.84
CA VAL A 32 -8.32 4.84 -1.23
C VAL A 32 -6.86 5.27 -1.32
N ARG A 33 -6.02 4.82 -0.38
CA ARG A 33 -4.58 5.14 -0.35
C ARG A 33 -3.86 4.53 -1.55
N VAL A 34 -4.24 3.31 -1.93
CA VAL A 34 -3.62 2.54 -3.00
C VAL A 34 -4.13 2.91 -4.40
N ASP A 35 -5.31 3.53 -4.53
CA ASP A 35 -5.90 3.88 -5.83
C ASP A 35 -4.96 4.77 -6.67
N ILE A 36 -4.34 5.76 -6.03
CA ILE A 36 -3.36 6.67 -6.64
C ILE A 36 -2.14 5.91 -7.21
N LEU A 37 -1.74 4.81 -6.55
CA LEU A 37 -0.63 3.95 -7.00
C LEU A 37 -1.08 2.89 -8.00
N LEU A 38 -2.35 2.47 -7.97
CA LEU A 38 -2.93 1.52 -8.92
C LEU A 38 -3.03 2.12 -10.31
N ASP A 39 -3.32 3.41 -10.42
CA ASP A 39 -3.32 4.11 -11.72
C ASP A 39 -1.93 4.06 -12.37
N CYS A 40 -0.85 4.16 -11.58
CA CYS A 40 0.52 3.96 -12.09
C CYS A 40 0.77 2.55 -12.64
N VAL A 41 0.04 1.55 -12.17
CA VAL A 41 0.21 0.16 -12.62
C VAL A 41 -0.68 -0.14 -13.83
N LYS A 42 -1.85 0.50 -13.94
CA LYS A 42 -2.76 0.32 -15.07
C LYS A 42 -2.26 1.00 -16.35
N THR A 43 -1.59 2.15 -16.23
CA THR A 43 -1.21 2.97 -17.38
C THR A 43 0.17 2.63 -17.97
N PHE A 44 1.02 1.88 -17.27
CA PHE A 44 2.43 1.74 -17.64
C PHE A 44 2.79 0.38 -18.26
N GLU A 45 2.97 0.37 -19.59
CA GLU A 45 3.73 -0.68 -20.33
C GLU A 45 5.27 -0.44 -20.31
N LYS A 46 5.75 0.68 -19.76
CA LYS A 46 7.16 1.10 -19.88
C LYS A 46 8.03 0.74 -18.67
N ARG A 47 9.28 0.35 -18.94
CA ARG A 47 10.27 -0.21 -17.99
C ARG A 47 10.75 0.73 -16.87
N LYS A 48 10.57 2.04 -16.99
CA LYS A 48 10.94 3.04 -15.96
C LYS A 48 9.70 3.81 -15.55
N ILE A 49 9.48 3.91 -14.23
CA ILE A 49 8.41 4.69 -13.63
C ILE A 49 9.04 5.89 -12.95
N ASP A 50 8.53 7.07 -13.27
CA ASP A 50 8.82 8.29 -12.54
C ASP A 50 7.56 8.61 -11.73
N LEU A 51 7.69 8.64 -10.40
CA LEU A 51 6.55 8.82 -9.50
C LEU A 51 6.36 10.30 -9.20
N ASN A 52 5.14 10.77 -9.36
CA ASN A 52 4.73 12.11 -9.03
C ASN A 52 4.79 12.29 -7.50
N LYS A 53 4.91 13.55 -7.04
CA LYS A 53 4.94 13.85 -5.60
C LYS A 53 3.78 13.23 -4.81
N GLN A 54 2.56 13.29 -5.34
CA GLN A 54 1.37 12.67 -4.72
C GLN A 54 1.49 11.15 -4.58
N GLN A 55 2.14 10.48 -5.52
CA GLN A 55 2.33 9.02 -5.49
C GLN A 55 3.41 8.64 -4.49
N ILE A 56 4.47 9.45 -4.39
CA ILE A 56 5.51 9.30 -3.36
C ILE A 56 4.91 9.50 -1.96
N ASP A 57 4.04 10.51 -1.80
CA ASP A 57 3.36 10.79 -0.54
C ASP A 57 2.44 9.62 -0.15
N SER A 58 1.64 9.10 -1.08
CA SER A 58 0.82 7.89 -0.88
C SER A 58 1.66 6.66 -0.50
N PHE A 59 2.80 6.43 -1.18
CA PHE A 59 3.70 5.33 -0.87
C PHE A 59 4.24 5.41 0.57
N ASN A 60 4.70 6.60 0.98
CA ASN A 60 5.21 6.83 2.33
C ASN A 60 4.10 6.70 3.37
N ASP A 61 2.90 7.18 3.06
CA ASP A 61 1.73 7.07 3.92
C ASP A 61 1.31 5.62 4.15
N ILE A 62 1.26 4.78 3.10
CA ILE A 62 1.01 3.34 3.24
C ILE A 62 2.07 2.67 4.11
N ILE A 63 3.35 3.02 3.92
CA ILE A 63 4.44 2.50 4.74
C ILE A 63 4.26 2.91 6.21
N ASN A 64 3.92 4.18 6.45
CA ASN A 64 3.71 4.68 7.79
C ASN A 64 2.53 3.97 8.47
N VAL A 65 1.43 3.71 7.76
CA VAL A 65 0.30 2.99 8.36
C VAL A 65 0.64 1.52 8.62
N LEU A 66 1.33 0.85 7.69
CA LEU A 66 1.77 -0.54 7.85
C LEU A 66 2.78 -0.75 8.99
N THR A 67 3.52 0.30 9.35
CA THR A 67 4.50 0.27 10.44
C THR A 67 4.00 0.93 11.71
N SER A 68 2.92 1.70 11.63
CA SER A 68 2.18 2.16 12.79
C SER A 68 1.46 0.97 13.42
N SER A 69 1.53 0.89 14.74
CA SER A 69 1.10 -0.24 15.56
C SER A 69 -0.43 -0.44 15.62
N GLU A 70 -1.17 -0.24 14.52
CA GLU A 70 -2.56 -0.72 14.43
C GLU A 70 -2.52 -2.24 14.27
N THR A 71 -2.70 -2.87 15.43
CA THR A 71 -2.53 -4.30 15.66
C THR A 71 -3.57 -5.06 14.84
N ILE A 72 -3.14 -6.07 14.09
CA ILE A 72 -4.05 -7.10 13.58
C ILE A 72 -4.70 -7.73 14.81
N LEU A 73 -5.94 -7.34 15.11
CA LEU A 73 -6.71 -7.96 16.17
C LEU A 73 -7.15 -9.34 15.68
N LEU A 74 -7.06 -10.33 16.57
CA LEU A 74 -7.68 -11.62 16.32
C LEU A 74 -9.20 -11.38 16.19
N PRO A 75 -9.88 -12.13 15.30
CA PRO A 75 -11.32 -12.06 15.24
C PRO A 75 -11.88 -12.40 16.62
N ASP A 76 -12.75 -11.54 17.13
CA ASP A 76 -13.48 -11.84 18.35
C ASP A 76 -14.56 -12.87 18.03
N PHE A 77 -14.31 -14.12 18.41
CA PHE A 77 -15.25 -15.23 18.19
C PHE A 77 -16.50 -15.15 19.07
N THR A 78 -16.62 -14.14 19.93
CA THR A 78 -17.82 -13.87 20.74
C THR A 78 -18.78 -12.89 20.06
N GLU A 79 -18.34 -12.17 19.02
CA GLU A 79 -19.25 -11.34 18.22
C GLU A 79 -20.14 -12.21 17.34
N LYS A 80 -21.43 -11.87 17.28
CA LYS A 80 -22.37 -12.53 16.38
C LYS A 80 -22.06 -12.07 14.95
N PHE A 81 -21.98 -13.00 14.02
CA PHE A 81 -22.03 -12.70 12.59
C PHE A 81 -23.38 -12.02 12.29
N THR A 82 -23.41 -10.70 12.22
CA THR A 82 -24.52 -9.91 11.68
C THR A 82 -24.38 -9.72 10.19
#